data_AF-A0A099P8L7-F1
#
_entry.id   AF-A0A099P8L7-F1
#
_cell.length_a   1.000
_cell.length_b   1.000
_cell.length_c   1.000
_cell.angle_alpha   90.00
_cell.angle_beta   90.00
_cell.angle_gamma   90.00
#
_symmetry.space_group_name_H-M   'P 1'
#
loop_
_entity.id
_entity.type
_entity.pdbx_description
1 polymer ?
#
loop_
_entity_poly.entity_id
_entity_poly.type
_entity_poly.pdbx_seq_one_letter_code
_entity_poly.pdbx_strand_id
1 'polypeptide(L)'
;MVVTRSHKTFNDDEPFVSDEIKAKKDLIINKQEESESDSEDEAPEEESISDSKKNALARQKAEEELLKQKRAAAKAKHREVEEKRKITKLEKELKELEKKRKELEGISEDLPEELPEDLLEDIDLDKPAPSKIVFNNEEEEEKIQKANKRKNRQERLQKLRELKGKTEKQVSGGIHVKVLGDNKKTTNFSSKDIATKKDQWLMRKRIRRE
;
A
#
# COMPACT_ATOMS: atom_id res chain seq x y z
N MET A 1 1.76 -20.80 -32.90
CA MET A 1 2.23 -19.42 -32.68
C MET A 1 2.36 -19.19 -31.19
N VAL A 2 3.57 -18.99 -30.67
CA VAL A 2 3.84 -18.83 -29.23
C VAL A 2 3.91 -17.34 -28.92
N VAL A 3 3.04 -16.85 -28.04
CA VAL A 3 3.04 -15.45 -27.58
C VAL A 3 3.85 -15.38 -26.29
N THR A 4 5.06 -14.82 -26.36
CA THR A 4 5.87 -14.53 -25.19
C THR A 4 5.46 -13.18 -24.59
N ARG A 5 5.20 -13.16 -23.28
CA ARG A 5 4.90 -11.94 -22.51
C ARG A 5 6.21 -11.27 -22.11
N SER A 6 6.48 -10.09 -22.65
CA SER A 6 7.60 -9.25 -22.21
C SER A 6 7.28 -8.63 -20.84
N HIS A 7 8.06 -8.98 -19.81
CA HIS A 7 8.01 -8.32 -18.52
C HIS A 7 8.79 -7.00 -18.59
N LYS A 8 8.11 -5.87 -18.45
CA LYS A 8 8.74 -4.55 -18.34
C LYS A 8 9.08 -4.32 -16.87
N THR A 9 10.36 -4.40 -16.52
CA THR A 9 10.86 -4.06 -15.18
C THR A 9 10.78 -2.54 -15.01
N PHE A 10 10.15 -2.12 -13.91
CA PHE A 10 10.00 -0.72 -13.54
C PHE A 10 11.29 -0.32 -12.81
N ASN A 11 12.21 0.38 -13.49
CA ASN A 11 13.34 1.03 -12.83
C ASN A 11 12.83 2.31 -12.16
N ASP A 12 13.14 2.45 -10.87
CA ASP A 12 12.57 3.46 -9.96
C ASP A 12 13.30 4.82 -9.98
N ASP A 13 14.18 5.05 -10.96
CA ASP A 13 15.02 6.26 -11.05
C ASP A 13 14.71 7.17 -12.27
N GLU A 14 13.69 6.85 -13.07
CA GLU A 14 13.26 7.70 -14.18
C GLU A 14 12.06 8.56 -13.74
N PRO A 15 12.16 9.91 -13.74
CA PRO A 15 11.00 10.74 -13.52
C PRO A 15 10.01 10.50 -14.67
N PHE A 16 8.79 10.09 -14.33
CA PHE A 16 7.68 9.95 -15.27
C PHE A 16 7.34 11.31 -15.89
N VAL A 17 8.02 11.65 -16.98
CA VAL A 17 7.66 12.77 -17.84
C VAL A 17 6.67 12.22 -18.85
N SER A 18 5.39 12.57 -18.70
CA SER A 18 4.36 12.25 -19.68
C SER A 18 4.73 12.83 -21.05
N ASP A 19 4.47 12.08 -22.12
CA ASP A 19 4.79 12.49 -23.50
C ASP A 19 4.15 13.84 -23.90
N GLU A 20 3.09 14.25 -23.19
CA GLU A 20 2.45 15.57 -23.31
C GLU A 20 3.33 16.75 -22.86
N ILE A 21 4.33 16.53 -21.99
CA ILE A 21 5.26 17.57 -21.52
C ILE A 21 6.44 17.71 -22.49
N LYS A 22 6.90 16.61 -23.11
CA LYS A 22 7.97 16.65 -24.13
C LYS A 22 7.52 17.44 -25.36
N ALA A 23 6.30 17.20 -25.85
CA ALA A 23 5.73 17.94 -26.98
C ALA A 23 5.65 19.46 -26.75
N LYS A 24 5.48 19.92 -25.50
CA LYS A 24 5.46 21.36 -25.18
C LYS A 24 6.85 21.98 -25.05
N LYS A 25 7.87 21.19 -24.73
CA LYS A 25 9.25 21.67 -24.58
C LYS A 25 9.91 21.90 -25.94
N ASP A 26 9.62 21.02 -26.90
CA ASP A 26 10.16 21.12 -28.26
C ASP A 26 9.53 22.29 -29.06
N LEU A 27 8.30 22.69 -28.72
CA LEU A 27 7.62 23.85 -29.30
C LEU A 27 8.12 25.21 -28.76
N ILE A 28 8.77 25.23 -27.58
CA ILE A 28 9.28 26.47 -26.96
C ILE A 28 10.71 26.78 -27.41
N ILE A 29 11.49 25.76 -27.75
CA ILE A 29 12.90 25.93 -28.16
C ILE A 29 13.02 26.49 -29.58
N ASN A 30 12.01 26.30 -30.44
CA ASN A 30 12.09 26.67 -31.86
C ASN A 30 11.62 28.10 -32.19
N LYS A 31 11.52 29.01 -31.19
CA LYS A 31 11.04 30.39 -31.38
C LYS A 31 11.91 31.46 -30.69
N GLN A 32 13.20 31.19 -30.52
CA GLN A 32 14.16 32.13 -29.91
C GLN A 32 15.44 32.33 -30.73
N GLU A 33 15.36 32.22 -32.06
CA GLU A 33 16.42 32.71 -32.93
C GLU A 33 15.79 33.65 -33.96
N GLU A 34 15.71 34.94 -33.63
CA GLU A 34 15.85 36.00 -34.63
C GLU A 34 16.12 37.36 -33.97
N SER A 35 17.32 37.87 -34.26
CA SER A 35 17.70 39.27 -34.38
C SER A 35 17.84 40.12 -33.11
N GLU A 36 19.09 40.23 -32.64
CA GLU A 36 19.59 41.49 -32.09
C GLU A 36 19.65 42.56 -33.19
N SER A 37 18.99 43.70 -33.00
CA SER A 37 19.39 44.96 -33.62
C SER A 37 18.90 46.14 -32.77
N ASP A 38 19.88 46.95 -32.41
CA ASP A 38 19.88 48.19 -31.63
C ASP A 38 18.89 49.24 -32.15
N SER A 39 18.17 49.93 -31.23
CA SER A 39 17.83 51.35 -31.36
C SER A 39 17.19 51.86 -30.06
N GLU A 40 17.86 52.85 -29.48
CA GLU A 40 17.49 53.66 -28.33
C GLU A 40 16.14 54.39 -28.53
N ASP A 41 15.14 54.10 -27.68
CA ASP A 41 14.09 55.06 -27.29
C ASP A 41 13.45 54.60 -25.97
N GLU A 42 14.07 55.03 -24.85
CA GLU A 42 13.63 54.73 -23.49
C GLU A 42 12.41 55.60 -23.12
N ALA A 43 11.21 55.13 -23.44
CA ALA A 43 9.98 55.68 -22.90
C ALA A 43 9.71 55.13 -21.48
N PRO A 44 9.49 55.97 -20.45
CA PRO A 44 9.34 55.50 -19.09
C PRO A 44 7.92 55.00 -18.80
N GLU A 45 7.55 53.79 -19.22
CA GLU A 45 6.24 53.19 -18.87
C GLU A 45 6.20 51.64 -18.75
N GLU A 46 7.11 50.95 -18.01
CA GLU A 46 6.92 49.48 -17.73
C GLU A 46 7.41 48.94 -16.35
N GLU A 47 7.45 49.73 -15.27
CA GLU A 47 7.80 49.19 -13.93
C GLU A 47 6.70 48.33 -13.26
N SER A 48 5.42 48.47 -13.63
CA SER A 48 4.32 47.83 -12.88
C SER A 48 4.17 46.31 -13.11
N ILE A 49 4.52 45.82 -14.31
CA ILE A 49 4.32 44.42 -14.70
C ILE A 49 5.50 43.55 -14.22
N SER A 50 6.72 44.10 -14.23
CA SER A 50 7.93 43.39 -13.83
C SER A 50 7.95 43.07 -12.32
N ASP A 51 7.50 44.00 -11.47
CA ASP A 51 7.40 43.79 -10.03
C ASP A 51 6.24 42.88 -9.63
N SER A 52 5.14 42.91 -10.38
CA SER A 52 4.04 41.95 -10.22
C SER A 52 4.50 40.51 -10.51
N LYS A 53 5.33 40.32 -11.53
CA LYS A 53 5.91 39.01 -11.88
C LYS A 53 6.93 38.52 -10.83
N LYS A 54 7.78 39.42 -10.31
CA LYS A 54 8.72 39.11 -9.20
C LYS A 54 7.95 38.71 -7.93
N ASN A 55 6.89 39.43 -7.59
CA ASN A 55 6.03 39.13 -6.44
C ASN A 55 5.30 37.79 -6.59
N ALA A 56 4.81 37.45 -7.79
CA ALA A 56 4.19 36.16 -8.05
C ALA A 56 5.19 35.00 -7.89
N LEU A 57 6.42 35.16 -8.41
CA LEU A 57 7.49 34.17 -8.25
C LEU A 57 7.93 34.01 -6.79
N ALA A 58 8.02 35.10 -6.04
CA ALA A 58 8.35 35.07 -4.61
C ALA A 58 7.29 34.33 -3.79
N ARG A 59 5.99 34.56 -4.08
CA ARG A 59 4.89 33.82 -3.46
C ARG A 59 4.93 32.33 -3.77
N GLN A 60 5.20 31.97 -5.03
CA GLN A 60 5.30 30.57 -5.44
C GLN A 60 6.45 29.84 -4.73
N LYS A 61 7.62 30.48 -4.60
CA LYS A 61 8.75 29.92 -3.85
C LYS A 61 8.43 29.76 -2.36
N ALA A 62 7.77 30.74 -1.75
CA ALA A 62 7.36 30.66 -0.34
C ALA A 62 6.35 29.52 -0.10
N GLU A 63 5.40 29.30 -1.01
CA GLU A 63 4.47 28.17 -0.94
C GLU A 63 5.17 26.81 -1.09
N GLU A 64 6.15 26.72 -2.00
CA GLU A 64 6.93 25.50 -2.20
C GLU A 64 7.78 25.16 -0.97
N GLU A 65 8.43 26.15 -0.36
CA GLU A 65 9.18 25.99 0.88
C GLU A 65 8.29 25.55 2.05
N LEU A 66 7.11 26.15 2.20
CA LEU A 66 6.13 25.75 3.21
C LEU A 66 5.64 24.30 3.00
N LEU A 67 5.42 23.89 1.75
CA LEU A 67 5.06 22.50 1.43
C LEU A 67 6.21 21.54 1.74
N LYS A 68 7.46 21.93 1.44
CA LYS A 68 8.65 21.13 1.75
C LYS A 68 8.84 20.96 3.25
N GLN A 69 8.66 22.02 4.03
CA GLN A 69 8.71 21.98 5.50
C GLN A 69 7.60 21.09 6.09
N LYS A 70 6.36 21.21 5.58
CA LYS A 70 5.23 20.35 6.01
C LYS A 70 5.49 18.87 5.71
N ARG A 71 6.05 18.55 4.53
CA ARG A 71 6.44 17.18 4.16
C ARG A 71 7.55 16.64 5.07
N ALA A 72 8.56 17.46 5.36
CA ALA A 72 9.65 17.08 6.26
C ALA A 72 9.14 16.81 7.68
N ALA A 73 8.28 17.68 8.22
CA ALA A 73 7.65 17.51 9.54
C ALA A 73 6.76 16.26 9.60
N ALA A 74 5.99 15.96 8.56
CA ALA A 74 5.18 14.75 8.49
C ALA A 74 6.06 13.48 8.46
N LYS A 75 7.17 13.50 7.71
CA LYS A 75 8.13 12.39 7.64
C LYS A 75 8.82 12.15 8.99
N ALA A 76 9.19 13.22 9.70
CA ALA A 76 9.76 13.13 11.05
C ALA A 76 8.77 12.51 12.05
N LYS A 77 7.51 12.99 12.06
CA LYS A 77 6.44 12.43 12.91
C LYS A 77 6.17 10.95 12.61
N HIS A 78 6.20 10.55 11.35
CA HIS A 78 6.01 9.15 10.96
C HIS A 78 7.13 8.26 11.52
N ARG A 79 8.39 8.69 11.40
CA ARG A 79 9.55 7.97 11.95
C ARG A 79 9.45 7.79 13.46
N GLU A 80 9.10 8.86 14.18
CA GLU A 80 8.93 8.80 15.64
C GLU A 80 7.84 7.81 16.07
N VAL A 81 6.71 7.76 15.34
CA VAL A 81 5.63 6.80 15.61
C VAL A 81 6.07 5.37 15.30
N GLU A 82 6.84 5.15 14.24
CA GLU A 82 7.39 3.83 13.92
C GLU A 82 8.40 3.34 14.96
N GLU A 83 9.27 4.21 15.46
CA GLU A 83 10.22 3.90 16.53
C GLU A 83 9.49 3.53 17.83
N LYS A 84 8.49 4.31 18.25
CA LYS A 84 7.65 3.99 19.41
C LYS A 84 6.93 2.65 19.25
N ARG A 85 6.46 2.33 18.04
CA ARG A 85 5.83 1.03 17.75
C ARG A 85 6.83 -0.13 17.79
N LYS A 86 8.09 0.08 17.39
CA LYS A 86 9.14 -0.94 17.50
C LYS A 86 9.49 -1.21 18.96
N ILE A 87 9.69 -0.16 19.77
CA ILE A 87 10.02 -0.28 21.20
C ILE A 87 8.90 -1.04 21.94
N THR A 88 7.65 -0.63 21.75
CA THR A 88 6.49 -1.29 22.40
C THR A 88 6.29 -2.74 21.97
N LYS A 89 6.71 -3.14 20.76
CA LYS A 89 6.72 -4.54 20.33
C LYS A 89 7.80 -5.34 21.05
N LEU A 90 9.03 -4.81 21.10
CA LEU A 90 10.13 -5.44 21.80
C LEU A 90 9.85 -5.61 23.30
N GLU A 91 9.25 -4.61 23.95
CA GLU A 91 8.84 -4.71 25.36
C GLU A 91 7.80 -5.81 25.61
N LYS A 92 6.86 -5.99 24.68
CA LYS A 92 5.86 -7.07 24.76
C LYS A 92 6.50 -8.43 24.60
N GLU A 93 7.39 -8.55 23.63
CA GLU A 93 8.12 -9.80 23.36
C GLU A 93 9.00 -10.19 24.56
N LEU A 94 9.72 -9.23 25.16
CA LEU A 94 10.49 -9.47 26.38
C LEU A 94 9.61 -9.93 27.55
N LYS A 95 8.45 -9.30 27.75
CA LYS A 95 7.50 -9.73 28.81
C LYS A 95 6.92 -11.11 28.56
N GLU A 96 6.66 -11.47 27.30
CA GLU A 96 6.19 -12.81 26.94
C GLU A 96 7.28 -13.87 27.16
N LEU A 97 8.53 -13.57 26.83
CA LEU A 97 9.67 -14.46 27.10
C LEU A 97 9.91 -14.63 28.60
N GLU A 98 9.78 -13.57 29.40
CA GLU A 98 9.91 -13.66 30.86
C GLU A 98 8.81 -14.52 31.49
N LYS A 99 7.56 -14.43 30.98
CA LYS A 99 6.46 -15.29 31.42
C LYS A 99 6.71 -16.76 31.07
N LYS A 100 7.12 -17.04 29.83
CA LYS A 100 7.49 -18.40 29.40
C LYS A 100 8.63 -18.96 30.23
N ARG A 101 9.61 -18.13 30.60
CA ARG A 101 10.71 -18.55 31.48
C ARG A 101 10.21 -18.94 32.87
N LYS A 102 9.31 -18.14 33.47
CA LYS A 102 8.70 -18.46 34.78
C LYS A 102 7.81 -19.70 34.72
N GLU A 103 7.07 -19.90 33.64
CA GLU A 103 6.28 -21.11 33.40
C GLU A 103 7.19 -22.36 33.30
N LEU A 104 8.32 -22.26 32.60
CA LEU A 104 9.30 -23.36 32.49
C LEU A 104 10.01 -23.65 33.82
N GLU A 105 10.31 -22.61 34.61
CA GLU A 105 10.97 -22.74 35.92
C GLU A 105 10.03 -23.38 36.96
N GLY A 106 8.72 -23.10 36.89
CA GLY A 106 7.71 -23.79 37.70
C GLY A 106 7.47 -25.26 37.29
N ILE A 107 7.73 -25.62 36.04
CA ILE A 107 7.64 -27.02 35.57
C ILE A 107 8.86 -27.83 36.04
N SER A 108 10.03 -27.20 36.20
CA SER A 108 11.24 -27.90 36.68
C SER A 108 11.20 -28.31 38.15
N GLU A 109 10.36 -27.69 38.99
CA GLU A 109 10.23 -28.08 40.42
C GLU A 109 9.32 -29.31 40.63
N ASP A 110 8.45 -29.64 39.66
CA ASP A 110 7.52 -30.77 39.73
C ASP A 110 7.97 -31.99 38.87
N LEU A 111 9.16 -31.94 38.27
CA LEU A 111 9.72 -33.07 37.53
C LEU A 111 10.32 -34.08 38.52
N PRO A 112 9.93 -35.37 38.47
CA PRO A 112 10.60 -36.39 39.28
C PRO A 112 12.08 -36.49 38.89
N GLU A 113 12.96 -36.42 39.89
CA GLU A 113 14.42 -36.44 39.72
C GLU A 113 14.92 -37.81 39.23
N GLU A 114 14.13 -38.87 39.45
CA GLU A 114 14.39 -40.22 38.96
C GLU A 114 13.40 -40.60 37.85
N LEU A 115 13.96 -41.09 36.73
CA LEU A 115 13.18 -41.72 35.67
C LEU A 115 12.51 -42.97 36.25
N PRO A 116 11.20 -43.19 36.10
CA PRO A 116 10.55 -44.37 36.66
C PRO A 116 11.19 -45.66 36.10
N GLU A 117 11.73 -46.48 36.99
CA GLU A 117 12.48 -47.72 36.67
C GLU A 117 11.62 -48.72 35.88
N ASP A 118 10.30 -48.69 36.04
CA ASP A 118 9.32 -49.48 35.27
C ASP A 118 9.41 -49.24 33.75
N LEU A 119 9.92 -48.08 33.30
CA LEU A 119 10.10 -47.80 31.86
C LEU A 119 11.45 -48.29 31.32
N LEU A 120 12.41 -48.66 32.17
CA LEU A 120 13.71 -49.19 31.76
C LEU A 120 13.69 -50.71 31.55
N GLU A 121 12.79 -51.44 32.20
CA GLU A 121 12.69 -52.89 32.09
C GLU A 121 12.15 -53.36 30.71
N ASP A 122 11.37 -52.53 30.02
CA ASP A 122 10.77 -52.84 28.71
C ASP A 122 11.60 -52.36 27.50
N ILE A 123 12.76 -51.75 27.72
CA ILE A 123 13.64 -51.30 26.64
C ILE A 123 14.55 -52.46 26.24
N ASP A 124 14.10 -53.27 25.29
CA ASP A 124 14.95 -54.21 24.55
C ASP A 124 16.16 -53.46 23.96
N LEU A 125 17.34 -53.61 24.58
CA LEU A 125 18.60 -52.98 24.16
C LEU A 125 19.11 -53.45 22.78
N ASP A 126 18.50 -54.49 22.22
CA ASP A 126 18.83 -55.06 20.91
C ASP A 126 17.98 -54.51 19.74
N LYS A 127 17.04 -53.60 20.00
CA LYS A 127 16.26 -52.96 18.93
C LYS A 127 17.02 -51.74 18.40
N PRO A 128 17.23 -51.62 17.07
CA PRO A 128 17.87 -50.45 16.49
C PRO A 128 17.05 -49.21 16.85
N ALA A 129 17.70 -48.20 17.43
CA ALA A 129 17.09 -46.95 17.83
C ALA A 129 16.17 -46.42 16.72
N PRO A 130 14.93 -45.98 17.04
CA PRO A 130 14.02 -45.49 16.03
C PRO A 130 14.69 -44.35 15.27
N SER A 131 14.76 -44.50 13.94
CA SER A 131 15.32 -43.50 13.05
C SER A 131 14.66 -42.15 13.35
N LYS A 132 15.49 -41.19 13.76
CA LYS A 132 15.18 -39.78 14.04
C LYS A 132 13.82 -39.34 13.46
N ILE A 133 12.85 -39.05 14.33
CA ILE A 133 11.56 -38.51 13.93
C ILE A 133 11.80 -37.14 13.29
N VAL A 134 11.75 -37.07 11.96
CA VAL A 134 11.80 -35.81 11.22
C VAL A 134 10.39 -35.26 11.23
N PHE A 135 10.13 -34.26 12.08
CA PHE A 135 8.90 -33.48 12.01
C PHE A 135 8.90 -32.71 10.69
N ASN A 136 8.07 -33.14 9.75
CA ASN A 136 7.96 -32.50 8.44
C ASN A 136 7.08 -31.25 8.58
N ASN A 137 7.66 -30.17 9.12
CA ASN A 137 7.00 -28.88 9.35
C ASN A 137 6.55 -28.19 8.04
N GLU A 138 7.00 -28.67 6.89
CA GLU A 138 6.70 -28.11 5.58
C GLU A 138 5.19 -28.10 5.25
N GLU A 139 4.45 -29.14 5.64
CA GLU A 139 2.99 -29.17 5.39
C GLU A 139 2.21 -28.15 6.24
N GLU A 140 2.65 -27.92 7.47
CA GLU A 140 1.99 -27.00 8.39
C GLU A 140 2.34 -25.55 8.01
N GLU A 141 3.60 -25.30 7.65
CA GLU A 141 4.04 -24.02 7.08
C GLU A 141 3.33 -23.70 5.76
N GLU A 142 3.14 -24.67 4.87
CA GLU A 142 2.38 -24.47 3.63
C GLU A 142 0.92 -24.09 3.90
N LYS A 143 0.27 -24.74 4.88
CA LYS A 143 -1.12 -24.42 5.28
C LYS A 143 -1.20 -23.01 5.84
N ILE A 144 -0.24 -22.61 6.69
CA ILE A 144 -0.15 -21.26 7.26
C ILE A 144 0.10 -20.21 6.16
N GLN A 145 0.99 -20.48 5.21
CA GLN A 145 1.26 -19.59 4.08
C GLN A 145 0.05 -19.42 3.16
N LYS A 146 -0.68 -20.51 2.85
CA LYS A 146 -1.91 -20.46 2.05
C LYS A 146 -3.01 -19.65 2.77
N ALA A 147 -3.16 -19.83 4.08
CA ALA A 147 -4.10 -19.06 4.88
C ALA A 147 -3.75 -17.56 4.92
N ASN A 148 -2.48 -17.21 5.12
CA ASN A 148 -2.00 -15.84 5.12
C ASN A 148 -2.15 -15.17 3.74
N LYS A 149 -1.91 -15.90 2.64
CA LYS A 149 -2.12 -15.40 1.27
C LYS A 149 -3.59 -15.06 1.01
N ARG A 150 -4.52 -15.86 1.52
CA ARG A 150 -5.97 -15.59 1.42
C ARG A 150 -6.38 -14.36 2.22
N LYS A 151 -5.90 -14.22 3.46
CA LYS A 151 -6.14 -13.04 4.32
C LYS A 151 -5.60 -11.77 3.68
N ASN A 152 -4.34 -11.77 3.23
CA ASN A 152 -3.73 -10.63 2.54
C ASN A 152 -4.50 -10.23 1.27
N ARG A 153 -5.01 -11.21 0.51
CA ARG A 153 -5.84 -10.92 -0.66
C ARG A 153 -7.17 -10.25 -0.27
N GLN A 154 -7.82 -10.71 0.80
CA GLN A 154 -9.06 -10.12 1.28
C GLN A 154 -8.86 -8.70 1.80
N GLU A 155 -7.82 -8.46 2.60
CA GLU A 155 -7.47 -7.13 3.10
C GLU A 155 -7.16 -6.16 1.96
N ARG A 156 -6.41 -6.61 0.95
CA ARG A 156 -6.13 -5.80 -0.26
C ARG A 156 -7.42 -5.46 -1.01
N LEU A 157 -8.35 -6.40 -1.14
CA LEU A 157 -9.65 -6.16 -1.77
C LEU A 157 -10.53 -5.21 -0.96
N GLN A 158 -10.54 -5.31 0.37
CA GLN A 158 -11.25 -4.39 1.25
C GLN A 158 -10.69 -2.98 1.12
N LYS A 159 -9.36 -2.83 1.20
CA LYS A 159 -8.69 -1.54 1.01
C LYS A 159 -8.97 -0.92 -0.35
N LEU A 160 -9.00 -1.73 -1.41
CA LEU A 160 -9.39 -1.26 -2.76
C LEU A 160 -10.86 -0.82 -2.81
N ARG A 161 -11.77 -1.54 -2.15
CA ARG A 161 -13.20 -1.14 -2.05
C ARG A 161 -13.35 0.18 -1.30
N GLU A 162 -12.63 0.36 -0.19
CA GLU A 162 -12.63 1.62 0.56
C GLU A 162 -12.09 2.78 -0.27
N LEU A 163 -11.00 2.58 -1.01
CA LEU A 163 -10.44 3.62 -1.88
C LEU A 163 -11.39 3.97 -3.02
N LYS A 164 -12.04 2.98 -3.64
CA LYS A 164 -13.01 3.20 -4.72
C LYS A 164 -14.35 3.77 -4.23
N GLY A 165 -14.78 3.45 -3.00
CA GLY A 165 -16.04 3.92 -2.42
C GLY A 165 -16.01 5.36 -1.91
N LYS A 166 -14.82 5.93 -1.70
CA LYS A 166 -14.60 7.31 -1.19
C LYS A 166 -14.78 8.38 -2.27
N THR A 167 -15.78 8.24 -3.14
CA THR A 167 -16.12 9.27 -4.14
C THR A 167 -16.75 10.50 -3.50
N GLU A 168 -17.38 10.33 -2.33
CA GLU A 168 -17.99 11.39 -1.54
C GLU A 168 -17.38 11.38 -0.15
N LYS A 169 -16.95 12.55 0.33
CA LYS A 169 -16.33 12.72 1.65
C LYS A 169 -16.94 13.94 2.33
N GLN A 170 -17.29 13.78 3.59
CA GLN A 170 -17.66 14.90 4.45
C GLN A 170 -16.39 15.66 4.85
N VAL A 171 -16.36 16.95 4.53
CA VAL A 171 -15.31 17.89 4.90
C VAL A 171 -15.72 18.61 6.19
N SER A 172 -14.75 19.13 6.93
CA SER A 172 -14.99 19.94 8.12
C SER A 172 -16.03 21.03 7.85
N GLY A 173 -17.03 21.15 8.72
CA GLY A 173 -18.14 22.09 8.56
C GLY A 173 -19.43 21.51 7.94
N GLY A 174 -19.58 20.18 7.88
CA GLY A 174 -20.85 19.55 7.45
C GLY A 174 -21.06 19.50 5.93
N ILE A 175 -20.07 19.94 5.16
CA ILE A 175 -20.12 19.99 3.69
C ILE A 175 -19.73 18.63 3.12
N HIS A 176 -20.50 18.13 2.15
CA HIS A 176 -20.20 16.90 1.42
C HIS A 176 -19.55 17.25 0.08
N VAL A 177 -18.33 16.74 -0.16
CA VAL A 177 -17.60 16.96 -1.41
C VAL A 177 -17.57 15.65 -2.20
N LYS A 178 -18.07 15.68 -3.43
CA LYS A 178 -18.07 14.56 -4.36
C LYS A 178 -17.16 14.85 -5.55
N VAL A 179 -16.28 13.91 -5.87
CA VAL A 179 -15.41 14.00 -7.05
C VAL A 179 -16.23 13.63 -8.30
N LEU A 180 -16.33 14.55 -9.26
CA LEU A 180 -16.96 14.28 -10.55
C LEU A 180 -16.01 13.44 -11.42
N GLY A 181 -16.48 12.26 -11.85
CA GLY A 181 -15.70 11.38 -12.74
C GLY A 181 -15.94 11.70 -14.21
N ASP A 182 -14.91 11.54 -15.05
CA ASP A 182 -14.99 11.68 -16.50
C ASP A 182 -15.73 10.49 -17.14
N ASN A 183 -17.07 10.50 -17.07
CA ASN A 183 -17.93 9.43 -17.58
C ASN A 183 -18.16 9.49 -19.10
N LYS A 184 -17.31 10.19 -19.87
CA LYS A 184 -17.55 10.48 -21.29
C LYS A 184 -17.57 9.24 -22.20
N LYS A 185 -17.14 8.06 -21.72
CA LYS A 185 -16.99 6.84 -22.52
C LYS A 185 -17.68 5.58 -21.95
N THR A 186 -18.37 5.68 -20.83
CA THR A 186 -19.02 4.52 -20.19
C THR A 186 -20.54 4.69 -20.25
N THR A 187 -21.21 3.75 -20.93
CA THR A 187 -22.68 3.68 -20.94
C THR A 187 -23.19 3.56 -19.50
N ASN A 188 -24.26 4.28 -19.17
CA ASN A 188 -24.91 4.18 -17.86
C ASN A 188 -25.18 2.71 -17.53
N PHE A 189 -24.52 2.19 -16.49
CA PHE A 189 -24.73 0.80 -16.06
C PHE A 189 -26.21 0.60 -15.74
N SER A 190 -26.81 -0.47 -16.28
CA SER A 190 -28.18 -0.87 -15.95
C SER A 190 -28.33 -0.95 -14.43
N SER A 191 -29.40 -0.37 -13.90
CA SER A 191 -29.67 -0.43 -12.46
C SER A 191 -29.74 -1.89 -12.01
N LYS A 192 -28.99 -2.20 -10.95
CA LYS A 192 -28.89 -3.58 -10.44
C LYS A 192 -30.26 -4.14 -10.09
N ASP A 193 -31.17 -3.31 -9.59
CA ASP A 193 -32.51 -3.72 -9.20
C ASP A 193 -33.36 -4.20 -10.38
N ILE A 194 -33.21 -3.59 -11.56
CA ILE A 194 -33.94 -4.02 -12.76
C ILE A 194 -33.34 -5.33 -13.27
N ALA A 195 -32.01 -5.44 -13.31
CA ALA A 195 -31.33 -6.66 -13.72
C ALA A 195 -31.66 -7.84 -12.81
N THR A 196 -31.62 -7.65 -11.49
CA THR A 196 -31.93 -8.71 -10.52
C THR A 196 -33.41 -9.09 -10.55
N LYS A 197 -34.34 -8.14 -10.69
CA LYS A 197 -35.77 -8.47 -10.85
C LYS A 197 -36.04 -9.27 -12.11
N LYS A 198 -35.40 -8.89 -13.23
CA LYS A 198 -35.49 -9.65 -14.49
C LYS A 198 -34.94 -11.06 -14.30
N ASP A 199 -33.77 -11.21 -13.69
CA ASP A 199 -33.14 -12.51 -13.46
C ASP A 199 -33.94 -13.36 -12.48
N GLN A 200 -34.45 -12.80 -11.38
CA GLN A 200 -35.34 -13.52 -10.45
C GLN A 200 -36.64 -13.96 -11.12
N TRP A 201 -37.22 -13.11 -11.98
CA TRP A 201 -38.41 -13.44 -12.72
C TRP A 201 -38.16 -14.56 -13.72
N LEU A 202 -37.04 -14.52 -14.44
CA LEU A 202 -36.64 -15.61 -15.31
C LEU A 202 -36.40 -16.85 -14.44
N MET A 203 -35.50 -16.80 -13.47
CA MET A 203 -35.04 -17.90 -12.61
C MET A 203 -36.04 -18.33 -11.52
N ARG A 204 -37.33 -18.01 -11.69
CA ARG A 204 -38.38 -18.39 -10.74
C ARG A 204 -38.57 -19.91 -10.68
N LYS A 205 -38.70 -20.45 -9.47
CA LYS A 205 -38.88 -21.89 -9.19
C LYS A 205 -40.01 -22.58 -9.98
N ARG A 206 -41.02 -21.81 -10.37
CA ARG A 206 -42.18 -22.26 -11.16
C ARG A 206 -41.87 -22.58 -12.62
N ILE A 207 -40.71 -22.16 -13.15
CA ILE A 207 -40.21 -22.60 -14.44
C ILE A 207 -39.24 -23.75 -14.18
N ARG A 208 -39.60 -24.97 -14.57
CA ARG A 208 -38.66 -26.10 -14.60
C ARG A 208 -37.62 -25.81 -15.68
N ARG A 209 -36.36 -25.72 -15.26
CA ARG A 209 -35.20 -25.67 -16.14
C ARG A 209 -34.49 -27.01 -16.05
N GLU A 210 -34.03 -27.50 -17.18
CA GLU A 210 -33.10 -28.63 -17.28
C GLU A 210 -31.69 -28.18 -16.88
#